data_AF-A0A060R8X0-F1
#
_entry.id   AF-A0A060R8X0-F1
#
_cell.length_a   1.000
_cell.length_b   1.000
_cell.length_c   1.000
_cell.angle_alpha   90.00
_cell.angle_beta   90.00
_cell.angle_gamma   90.00
#
_symmetry.space_group_name_H-M   'P 1'
#
loop_
_entity.id
_entity.type
_entity.pdbx_description
1 polymer ?
#
loop_
_entity_poly.entity_id
_entity_poly.type
_entity_poly.pdbx_seq_one_letter_code
_entity_poly.pdbx_strand_id
1 'polypeptide(L)'
;MDSLHSVQLKIAYPYVESTDNAVADSINRTIESCGILYAILSDEQRTPVMTEVEEFIHDTINYSNVSEWKGYQSEKLLSLLITSHYYTGGAHGWSVMRPLTFDALSGKELDLRKEITDTVAFRKLFLEEYYRKYDISPEKSIEESGYLVPYTEFPIPAALYLSDKGVVGVYGDYEIACYAMGRTEATVPYERMGGLLKLNGSGLTAIDNSQNQ
;
A
#
# COMPACT_ATOMS: atom_id res chain seq x y z
N MET A 1 -12.33 4.10 39.70
CA MET A 1 -11.12 3.88 38.87
C MET A 1 -11.45 4.54 37.57
N ASP A 2 -10.90 5.73 37.34
CA ASP A 2 -11.02 6.37 36.03
C ASP A 2 -10.22 5.51 35.06
N SER A 3 -10.90 4.88 34.11
CA SER A 3 -10.22 4.28 32.97
C SER A 3 -9.56 5.43 32.22
N LEU A 4 -8.22 5.43 32.19
CA LEU A 4 -7.45 6.32 31.33
C LEU A 4 -7.74 5.93 29.88
N HIS A 5 -8.71 6.60 29.27
CA HIS A 5 -8.94 6.54 27.83
C HIS A 5 -7.89 7.43 27.16
N SER A 6 -7.10 6.85 26.27
CA SER A 6 -6.07 7.59 25.53
C SER A 6 -6.38 7.59 24.03
N VAL A 7 -6.44 8.78 23.45
CA VAL A 7 -6.46 8.99 22.00
C VAL A 7 -5.05 9.35 21.54
N GLN A 8 -4.48 8.57 20.63
CA GLN A 8 -3.17 8.84 20.04
C GLN A 8 -3.26 8.93 18.51
N LEU A 9 -3.09 10.12 17.95
CA LEU A 9 -3.00 10.34 16.51
C LEU A 9 -1.56 10.66 16.11
N LYS A 10 -0.99 9.84 15.23
CA LYS A 10 0.31 10.06 14.59
C LYS A 10 0.19 9.82 13.09
N ILE A 11 -0.22 10.86 12.39
CA ILE A 11 -0.34 10.83 10.94
C ILE A 11 1.00 11.27 10.32
N ALA A 12 1.60 10.39 9.53
CA ALA A 12 2.76 10.68 8.69
C ALA A 12 2.48 10.25 7.24
N TYR A 13 2.62 11.19 6.32
CA TYR A 13 2.53 10.97 4.88
C TYR A 13 3.59 11.82 4.16
N PRO A 14 4.03 11.44 2.96
CA PRO A 14 4.99 12.23 2.21
C PRO A 14 4.36 13.53 1.71
N TYR A 15 5.13 14.60 1.67
CA TYR A 15 4.77 15.85 1.01
C TYR A 15 5.66 16.02 -0.21
N VAL A 16 5.06 16.32 -1.36
CA VAL A 16 5.75 16.48 -2.64
C VAL A 16 5.99 17.95 -2.90
N GLU A 17 7.27 18.31 -3.08
CA GLU A 17 7.68 19.61 -3.56
C GLU A 17 8.06 19.51 -5.05
N SER A 18 7.68 20.52 -5.84
CA SER A 18 8.02 20.61 -7.27
C SER A 18 8.15 22.07 -7.67
N THR A 19 8.92 22.33 -8.73
CA THR A 19 8.93 23.65 -9.38
C THR A 19 7.62 23.96 -10.08
N ASP A 20 6.84 22.93 -10.43
CA ASP A 20 5.46 23.06 -10.89
C ASP A 20 4.51 22.83 -9.70
N ASN A 21 4.05 23.93 -9.11
CA ASN A 21 3.16 23.90 -7.96
C ASN A 21 1.83 23.20 -8.26
N ALA A 22 1.32 23.26 -9.50
CA ALA A 22 0.03 22.63 -9.81
C ALA A 22 0.12 21.10 -9.79
N VAL A 23 1.26 20.56 -10.26
CA VAL A 23 1.55 19.12 -10.19
C VAL A 23 1.73 18.67 -8.75
N ALA A 24 2.55 19.38 -7.96
CA ALA A 24 2.75 19.08 -6.54
C ALA A 24 1.43 19.13 -5.76
N ASP A 25 0.63 20.18 -5.95
CA ASP A 25 -0.66 20.34 -5.28
C ASP A 25 -1.64 19.22 -5.66
N SER A 26 -1.62 18.76 -6.93
CA SER A 26 -2.46 17.64 -7.36
C SER A 26 -2.09 16.35 -6.64
N ILE A 27 -0.80 16.03 -6.58
CA ILE A 27 -0.31 14.82 -5.92
C ILE A 27 -0.55 14.90 -4.40
N ASN A 28 -0.25 16.04 -3.78
CA ASN A 28 -0.44 16.27 -2.35
C ASN A 28 -1.91 16.16 -1.95
N ARG A 29 -2.86 16.71 -2.73
CA ARG A 29 -4.29 16.51 -2.47
C ARG A 29 -4.68 15.03 -2.46
N THR A 30 -4.15 14.21 -3.37
CA THR A 30 -4.42 12.77 -3.36
C THR A 30 -3.81 12.09 -2.14
N ILE A 31 -2.56 12.41 -1.78
CA ILE A 31 -1.89 11.86 -0.60
C ILE A 31 -2.64 12.22 0.68
N GLU A 32 -3.00 13.50 0.85
CA GLU A 32 -3.78 14.01 1.97
C GLU A 32 -5.15 13.32 2.04
N SER A 33 -5.83 13.14 0.91
CA SER A 33 -7.09 12.40 0.87
C SER A 33 -6.94 10.96 1.36
N CYS A 34 -5.78 10.31 1.18
CA CYS A 34 -5.53 8.97 1.71
C CYS A 34 -5.35 8.97 3.23
N GLY A 35 -4.73 10.01 3.79
CA GLY A 35 -4.63 10.20 5.23
C GLY A 35 -5.97 10.56 5.87
N ILE A 36 -6.82 11.29 5.14
CA ILE A 36 -8.13 11.77 5.59
C ILE A 36 -9.22 10.70 5.44
N LEU A 37 -9.23 9.90 4.36
CA LEU A 37 -10.31 8.97 4.02
C LEU A 37 -10.60 7.94 5.12
N TYR A 38 -9.63 7.58 5.96
CA TYR A 38 -9.87 6.66 7.08
C TYR A 38 -10.07 7.33 8.44
N ALA A 39 -9.60 8.56 8.63
CA ALA A 39 -10.11 9.40 9.72
C ALA A 39 -11.60 9.72 9.50
N ILE A 40 -12.04 9.75 8.22
CA ILE A 40 -13.42 9.94 7.80
C ILE A 40 -14.24 8.63 7.74
N LEU A 41 -13.66 7.43 7.66
CA LEU A 41 -14.46 6.20 7.82
C LEU A 41 -14.95 5.96 9.26
N SER A 42 -14.48 6.76 10.22
CA SER A 42 -15.13 7.01 11.53
C SER A 42 -16.11 8.20 11.54
N ASP A 43 -16.29 8.90 10.43
CA ASP A 43 -16.97 10.20 10.26
C ASP A 43 -17.64 10.34 8.86
N GLU A 44 -18.20 9.27 8.28
CA GLU A 44 -18.95 9.39 7.00
C GLU A 44 -20.40 9.80 7.27
N GLN A 45 -20.55 11.00 7.83
CA GLN A 45 -21.31 12.13 7.30
C GLN A 45 -21.28 13.21 8.38
N ARG A 46 -20.69 14.37 8.07
CA ARG A 46 -20.67 15.56 8.94
C ARG A 46 -22.09 16.09 9.19
N THR A 47 -22.82 15.44 10.08
CA THR A 47 -24.00 15.95 10.77
C THR A 47 -23.61 16.37 12.20
N PRO A 48 -24.37 17.29 12.84
CA PRO A 48 -24.08 17.80 14.18
C PRO A 48 -23.99 16.76 15.32
N VAL A 49 -24.32 15.49 15.03
CA VAL A 49 -24.30 14.35 15.94
C VAL A 49 -22.86 13.99 16.39
N MET A 50 -21.83 14.34 15.62
CA MET A 50 -20.44 13.92 15.92
C MET A 50 -19.77 14.63 17.10
N THR A 51 -20.24 15.80 17.53
CA THR A 51 -19.72 16.44 18.75
C THR A 51 -20.00 15.58 19.99
N GLU A 52 -21.16 14.89 20.02
CA GLU A 52 -21.54 13.96 21.09
C GLU A 52 -20.82 12.60 20.94
N VAL A 53 -20.47 12.20 19.71
CA VAL A 53 -19.72 10.96 19.43
C VAL A 53 -18.23 11.13 19.72
N GLU A 54 -17.64 12.30 19.50
CA GLU A 54 -16.26 12.61 19.89
C GLU A 54 -16.10 12.59 21.42
N GLU A 55 -17.03 13.20 22.16
CA GLU A 55 -17.09 13.06 23.62
C GLU A 55 -17.25 11.58 24.03
N PHE A 56 -18.10 10.80 23.34
CA PHE A 56 -18.29 9.37 23.62
C PHE A 56 -17.06 8.51 23.28
N ILE A 57 -16.39 8.73 22.15
CA ILE A 57 -15.19 7.97 21.74
C ILE A 57 -14.01 8.30 22.68
N HIS A 58 -13.87 9.58 23.05
CA HIS A 58 -12.86 10.03 24.00
C HIS A 58 -13.04 9.40 25.38
N ASP A 59 -14.30 9.21 25.81
CA ASP A 59 -14.62 8.67 27.14
C ASP A 59 -14.76 7.14 27.20
N THR A 60 -14.71 6.40 26.08
CA THR A 60 -15.06 4.97 26.11
C THR A 60 -14.06 4.01 25.45
N ILE A 61 -13.20 4.44 24.52
CA ILE A 61 -12.29 3.52 23.80
C ILE A 61 -10.85 4.05 23.64
N ASN A 62 -9.88 3.15 23.69
CA ASN A 62 -8.50 3.48 23.30
C ASN A 62 -8.42 3.54 21.78
N TYR A 63 -8.14 4.73 21.24
CA TYR A 63 -7.96 4.94 19.80
C TYR A 63 -6.52 5.27 19.48
N SER A 64 -5.92 4.57 18.52
CA SER A 64 -4.66 5.02 17.92
C SER A 64 -4.65 4.91 16.40
N ASN A 65 -4.16 5.94 15.74
CA ASN A 65 -3.79 5.89 14.32
C ASN A 65 -2.31 6.21 14.14
N VAL A 66 -1.59 5.33 13.46
CA VAL A 66 -0.19 5.55 13.06
C VAL A 66 -0.07 5.26 11.57
N SER A 67 0.40 6.22 10.78
CA SER A 67 0.72 5.94 9.38
C SER A 67 2.22 5.94 9.10
N GLU A 68 2.63 5.09 8.17
CA GLU A 68 3.97 4.97 7.61
C GLU A 68 3.89 4.95 6.08
N TRP A 69 5.00 5.19 5.40
CA TRP A 69 5.03 5.12 3.94
C TRP A 69 6.35 4.57 3.41
N LYS A 70 6.27 3.86 2.29
CA LYS A 70 7.41 3.53 1.41
C LYS A 70 7.24 4.28 0.10
N GLY A 71 8.33 4.69 -0.53
CA GLY A 71 8.27 5.44 -1.77
C GLY A 71 9.40 5.12 -2.74
N TYR A 72 9.11 5.30 -4.02
CA TYR A 72 10.04 5.27 -5.13
C TYR A 72 9.78 6.48 -6.02
N GLN A 73 10.86 7.13 -6.46
CA GLN A 73 10.81 8.26 -7.36
C GLN A 73 11.80 8.08 -8.50
N SER A 74 11.36 8.45 -9.69
CA SER A 74 12.19 8.70 -10.86
C SER A 74 11.79 10.05 -11.46
N GLU A 75 12.43 10.47 -12.55
CA GLU A 75 12.06 11.70 -13.27
C GLU A 75 10.60 11.73 -13.73
N LYS A 76 9.98 10.56 -13.99
CA LYS A 76 8.65 10.47 -14.62
C LYS A 76 7.59 9.86 -13.72
N LEU A 77 7.98 9.22 -12.63
CA LEU A 77 7.08 8.45 -11.80
C LEU A 77 7.36 8.69 -10.33
N LEU A 78 6.29 8.84 -9.58
CA LEU A 78 6.27 8.74 -8.13
C LEU A 78 5.37 7.57 -7.75
N SER A 79 5.87 6.62 -6.97
CA SER A 79 5.07 5.51 -6.44
C SER A 79 5.22 5.44 -4.94
N LEU A 80 4.11 5.29 -4.24
CA LEU A 80 4.01 5.32 -2.79
C LEU A 80 3.18 4.14 -2.31
N LEU A 81 3.55 3.59 -1.17
CA LEU A 81 2.70 2.71 -0.38
C LEU A 81 2.48 3.37 0.98
N ILE A 82 1.31 3.96 1.18
CA ILE A 82 0.92 4.52 2.47
C ILE A 82 0.24 3.42 3.26
N THR A 83 0.69 3.21 4.49
CA THR A 83 0.09 2.26 5.41
C THR A 83 -0.43 3.01 6.60
N SER A 84 -1.67 2.72 7.00
CA SER A 84 -2.25 3.26 8.22
C SER A 84 -2.68 2.13 9.13
N HIS A 85 -2.21 2.17 10.37
CA HIS A 85 -2.58 1.24 11.44
C HIS A 85 -3.61 1.90 12.34
N TYR A 86 -4.64 1.15 12.69
CA TYR A 86 -5.75 1.59 13.52
C TYR A 86 -5.91 0.64 14.69
N TYR A 87 -6.15 1.20 15.87
CA TYR A 87 -6.62 0.48 17.03
C TYR A 87 -7.81 1.24 17.60
N THR A 88 -8.91 0.54 17.85
CA THR A 88 -10.16 1.14 18.36
C THR A 88 -10.62 0.40 19.64
N GLY A 89 -9.68 -0.23 20.36
CA GLY A 89 -9.97 -1.21 21.41
C GLY A 89 -10.09 -2.65 20.88
N GLY A 90 -10.11 -3.63 21.79
CA GLY A 90 -10.20 -5.07 21.46
C GLY A 90 -8.85 -5.79 21.41
N ALA A 91 -8.82 -6.97 20.80
CA ALA A 91 -7.69 -7.90 20.86
C ALA A 91 -6.44 -7.45 20.06
N HIS A 92 -6.63 -6.80 18.91
CA HIS A 92 -5.55 -6.27 18.07
C HIS A 92 -6.04 -5.12 17.19
N GLY A 93 -5.10 -4.37 16.61
CA GLY A 93 -5.40 -3.33 15.61
C GLY A 93 -5.59 -3.91 14.21
N TRP A 94 -5.80 -3.05 13.21
CA TRP A 94 -5.87 -3.44 11.81
C TRP A 94 -5.15 -2.42 10.94
N SER A 95 -4.73 -2.85 9.75
CA SER A 95 -3.93 -2.02 8.85
C SER A 95 -4.63 -1.84 7.51
N VAL A 96 -4.49 -0.66 6.92
CA VAL A 96 -4.85 -0.40 5.53
C VAL A 96 -3.63 0.02 4.76
N MET A 97 -3.49 -0.51 3.55
CA MET A 97 -2.49 -0.09 2.60
C MET A 97 -3.15 0.63 1.43
N ARG A 98 -2.65 1.81 1.09
CA ARG A 98 -3.03 2.57 -0.10
C ARG A 98 -1.82 2.71 -1.01
N PRO A 99 -1.72 1.89 -2.06
CA PRO A 99 -0.72 2.08 -3.10
C PRO A 99 -1.14 3.25 -4.00
N LEU A 100 -0.23 4.17 -4.28
CA LEU A 100 -0.43 5.29 -5.20
C LEU A 100 0.70 5.28 -6.21
N THR A 101 0.41 5.50 -7.48
CA THR A 101 1.44 5.72 -8.51
C THR A 101 1.01 6.90 -9.33
N PHE A 102 1.91 7.82 -9.63
CA PHE A 102 1.65 9.05 -10.36
C PHE A 102 2.62 9.17 -11.53
N ASP A 103 2.13 9.72 -12.65
CA ASP A 103 2.99 10.41 -13.61
C ASP A 103 3.47 11.71 -12.96
N ALA A 104 4.78 11.81 -12.71
CA ALA A 104 5.38 12.90 -11.95
C ALA A 104 5.42 14.24 -12.73
N LEU A 105 5.17 14.21 -14.04
CA LEU A 105 5.18 15.39 -14.90
C LEU A 105 3.81 16.05 -14.97
N SER A 106 2.75 15.26 -14.89
CA SER A 106 1.35 15.71 -15.01
C SER A 106 0.58 15.68 -13.68
N GLY A 107 1.11 14.98 -12.66
CA GLY A 107 0.45 14.79 -11.38
C GLY A 107 -0.74 13.81 -11.44
N LYS A 108 -0.91 13.10 -12.56
CA LYS A 108 -2.02 12.16 -12.76
C LYS A 108 -1.75 10.84 -12.03
N GLU A 109 -2.70 10.39 -11.22
CA GLU A 109 -2.68 9.03 -10.64
C GLU A 109 -2.86 7.98 -11.74
N LEU A 110 -1.99 6.96 -11.70
CA LEU A 110 -1.97 5.79 -12.57
C LEU A 110 -2.47 4.59 -11.77
N ASP A 111 -3.36 3.82 -12.38
CA ASP A 111 -3.77 2.53 -11.86
C ASP A 111 -2.74 1.48 -12.27
N LEU A 112 -1.73 1.26 -11.41
CA LEU A 112 -0.60 0.37 -11.71
C LEU A 112 -1.04 -1.04 -12.15
N ARG A 113 -2.20 -1.53 -11.67
CA ARG A 113 -2.72 -2.84 -12.08
C ARG A 113 -3.16 -2.84 -13.54
N LYS A 114 -3.70 -1.73 -14.06
CA LYS A 114 -4.05 -1.58 -15.49
C LYS A 114 -2.82 -1.43 -16.38
N GLU A 115 -1.70 -1.00 -15.82
CA GLU A 115 -0.42 -0.93 -16.54
C GLU A 115 0.27 -2.31 -16.65
N ILE A 116 -0.25 -3.33 -15.97
CA ILE A 116 0.17 -4.74 -16.14
C ILE A 116 -0.65 -5.35 -17.28
N THR A 117 0.03 -5.65 -18.38
CA THR A 117 -0.58 -6.04 -19.66
C THR A 117 -1.09 -7.47 -19.72
N ASP A 118 -0.46 -8.36 -18.97
CA ASP A 118 -0.91 -9.74 -18.77
C ASP A 118 -0.79 -10.07 -17.28
N THR A 119 -1.93 -9.98 -16.60
CA THR A 119 -2.03 -10.22 -15.16
C THR A 119 -1.82 -11.69 -14.80
N VAL A 120 -2.10 -12.63 -15.70
CA VAL A 120 -1.87 -14.06 -15.47
C VAL A 120 -0.37 -14.36 -15.47
N ALA A 121 0.36 -13.85 -16.47
CA ALA A 121 1.81 -13.97 -16.53
C ALA A 121 2.49 -13.26 -15.36
N PHE A 122 2.04 -12.05 -15.02
CA PHE A 122 2.54 -11.32 -13.85
C PHE A 122 2.31 -12.08 -12.55
N ARG A 123 1.10 -12.61 -12.32
CA ARG A 123 0.78 -13.42 -11.13
C ARG A 123 1.74 -14.60 -11.01
N LYS A 124 1.99 -15.32 -12.11
CA LYS A 124 2.93 -16.44 -12.10
C LYS A 124 4.33 -16.01 -11.65
N LEU A 125 4.88 -14.94 -12.23
CA LEU A 125 6.20 -14.42 -11.84
C LEU A 125 6.23 -13.95 -10.38
N PHE A 126 5.17 -13.27 -9.93
CA PHE A 126 5.04 -12.82 -8.56
C PHE A 126 5.07 -14.00 -7.58
N LEU A 127 4.30 -15.06 -7.84
CA LEU A 127 4.27 -16.23 -6.97
C LEU A 127 5.59 -16.99 -6.98
N GLU A 128 6.29 -17.07 -8.12
CA GLU A 128 7.64 -17.64 -8.16
C GLU A 128 8.62 -16.88 -7.24
N GLU A 129 8.60 -15.54 -7.28
CA GLU A 129 9.43 -14.71 -6.40
C GLU A 129 9.01 -14.81 -4.93
N TYR A 130 7.70 -14.86 -4.67
CA TYR A 130 7.16 -15.01 -3.33
C TYR A 130 7.56 -16.35 -2.72
N TYR A 131 7.37 -17.46 -3.44
CA TYR A 131 7.73 -18.79 -2.96
C TYR A 131 9.23 -18.94 -2.74
N ARG A 132 10.04 -18.37 -3.64
CA ARG A 132 11.49 -18.33 -3.45
C ARG A 132 11.90 -17.53 -2.21
N LYS A 133 11.22 -16.42 -1.91
CA LYS A 133 11.53 -15.56 -0.76
C LYS A 133 11.16 -16.21 0.58
N TYR A 134 10.04 -16.93 0.63
CA TYR A 134 9.51 -17.53 1.87
C TYR A 134 9.75 -19.04 1.97
N ASP A 135 10.59 -19.61 1.09
CA ASP A 135 10.91 -21.06 1.04
C ASP A 135 9.65 -21.96 0.99
N ILE A 136 8.68 -21.54 0.19
CA ILE A 136 7.41 -22.25 0.03
C ILE A 136 7.58 -23.29 -1.09
N SER A 137 7.39 -24.56 -0.75
CA SER A 137 7.20 -25.61 -1.74
C SER A 137 5.71 -25.77 -2.02
N PRO A 138 5.24 -25.54 -3.26
CA PRO A 138 3.82 -25.66 -3.62
C PRO A 138 3.23 -27.06 -3.39
N GLU A 139 4.09 -28.06 -3.16
CA GLU A 139 3.72 -29.45 -2.89
C GLU A 139 3.35 -29.71 -1.42
N LYS A 140 3.64 -28.77 -0.50
CA LYS A 140 3.24 -28.87 0.91
C LYS A 140 1.75 -28.62 1.09
N SER A 141 1.12 -29.30 2.05
CA SER A 141 -0.29 -29.07 2.35
C SER A 141 -0.51 -27.72 3.05
N ILE A 142 -1.72 -27.17 2.92
CA ILE A 142 -2.09 -25.86 3.48
C ILE A 142 -2.01 -25.87 5.00
N GLU A 143 -2.40 -26.99 5.62
CA GLU A 143 -2.49 -27.17 7.08
C GLU A 143 -1.13 -26.98 7.78
N GLU A 144 -0.02 -27.27 7.09
CA GLU A 144 1.33 -27.16 7.67
C GLU A 144 1.92 -25.74 7.60
N SER A 145 1.23 -24.80 6.94
CA SER A 145 1.84 -23.56 6.45
C SER A 145 1.28 -22.25 6.99
N GLY A 146 0.10 -22.29 7.62
CA GLY A 146 -0.54 -21.10 8.21
C GLY A 146 -1.22 -20.16 7.20
N TYR A 147 -1.31 -20.55 5.92
CA TYR A 147 -2.03 -19.81 4.89
C TYR A 147 -3.52 -20.18 4.82
N LEU A 148 -4.35 -19.24 4.37
CA LEU A 148 -5.82 -19.33 4.32
C LEU A 148 -6.34 -19.89 2.99
N VAL A 149 -5.50 -19.96 1.97
CA VAL A 149 -5.83 -20.45 0.62
C VAL A 149 -4.73 -21.37 0.11
N PRO A 150 -5.03 -22.28 -0.84
CA PRO A 150 -4.01 -23.08 -1.51
C PRO A 150 -2.94 -22.19 -2.16
N TYR A 151 -1.67 -22.61 -2.12
CA TYR A 151 -0.58 -21.88 -2.80
C TYR A 151 -0.91 -21.62 -4.28
N THR A 152 -1.44 -22.62 -4.97
CA THR A 152 -1.84 -22.49 -6.39
C THR A 152 -2.89 -21.40 -6.64
N GLU A 153 -3.57 -20.93 -5.59
CA GLU A 153 -4.68 -19.97 -5.63
C GLU A 153 -4.33 -18.59 -5.06
N PHE A 154 -3.09 -18.34 -4.62
CA PHE A 154 -2.69 -17.02 -4.10
C PHE A 154 -3.02 -15.91 -5.12
N PRO A 155 -3.81 -14.88 -4.76
CA PRO A 155 -4.18 -13.82 -5.70
C PRO A 155 -2.99 -12.92 -6.00
N ILE A 156 -3.07 -12.05 -7.02
CA ILE A 156 -2.13 -10.91 -7.06
C ILE A 156 -2.46 -10.02 -5.85
N PRO A 157 -1.47 -9.60 -5.03
CA PRO A 157 -1.73 -8.76 -3.88
C PRO A 157 -2.55 -7.52 -4.24
N ALA A 158 -3.49 -7.13 -3.38
CA ALA A 158 -4.31 -5.93 -3.58
C ALA A 158 -3.42 -4.68 -3.69
N ALA A 159 -2.36 -4.60 -2.87
CA ALA A 159 -1.42 -3.50 -2.86
C ALA A 159 -0.21 -3.78 -3.77
N LEU A 160 -0.10 -3.00 -4.85
CA LEU A 160 1.05 -2.99 -5.76
C LEU A 160 1.67 -1.60 -5.81
N TYR A 161 2.99 -1.48 -5.64
CA TYR A 161 3.72 -0.23 -5.85
C TYR A 161 5.05 -0.48 -6.56
N LEU A 162 5.71 0.58 -7.02
CA LEU A 162 7.01 0.49 -7.69
C LEU A 162 8.16 0.70 -6.70
N SER A 163 9.26 0.00 -6.92
CA SER A 163 10.55 0.21 -6.27
C SER A 163 11.64 0.45 -7.32
N ASP A 164 12.85 0.71 -6.86
CA ASP A 164 14.07 0.73 -7.69
C ASP A 164 14.35 -0.63 -8.37
N LYS A 165 13.89 -1.73 -7.77
CA LYS A 165 14.15 -3.10 -8.25
C LYS A 165 13.04 -3.68 -9.12
N GLY A 166 11.80 -3.20 -8.98
CA GLY A 166 10.67 -3.81 -9.66
C GLY A 166 9.31 -3.47 -9.07
N VAL A 167 8.29 -4.21 -9.52
CA VAL A 167 6.93 -4.12 -8.97
C VAL A 167 6.87 -4.91 -7.67
N VAL A 168 6.54 -4.25 -6.58
CA VAL A 168 6.39 -4.86 -5.26
C VAL A 168 4.91 -5.12 -5.01
N GLY A 169 4.58 -6.37 -4.71
CA GLY A 169 3.26 -6.76 -4.25
C GLY A 169 3.28 -7.08 -2.76
N VAL A 170 2.30 -6.55 -2.04
CA VAL A 170 2.23 -6.62 -0.58
C VAL A 170 0.88 -7.21 -0.17
N TYR A 171 0.91 -8.39 0.45
CA TYR A 171 -0.26 -9.00 1.06
C TYR A 171 -0.50 -8.40 2.43
N GLY A 172 -1.72 -7.89 2.64
CA GLY A 172 -2.17 -7.35 3.91
C GLY A 172 -2.52 -8.43 4.93
N ASP A 173 -2.86 -7.96 6.13
CA ASP A 173 -3.36 -8.83 7.20
C ASP A 173 -4.61 -9.59 6.71
N TYR A 174 -4.68 -10.90 6.96
CA TYR A 174 -5.78 -11.79 6.52
C TYR A 174 -5.94 -11.98 5.01
N GLU A 175 -5.10 -11.40 4.15
CA GLU A 175 -5.27 -11.52 2.70
C GLU A 175 -4.99 -12.95 2.20
N ILE A 176 -3.92 -13.57 2.72
CA ILE A 176 -3.55 -14.95 2.38
C ILE A 176 -3.18 -15.81 3.61
N ALA A 177 -3.06 -15.21 4.80
CA ALA A 177 -2.59 -15.88 6.02
C ALA A 177 -3.24 -15.28 7.27
N CYS A 178 -3.14 -15.96 8.41
CA CYS A 178 -3.64 -15.41 9.68
C CYS A 178 -2.91 -14.11 10.08
N TYR A 179 -3.56 -13.29 10.90
CA TYR A 179 -3.00 -12.01 11.37
C TYR A 179 -1.62 -12.12 12.01
N ALA A 180 -1.36 -13.21 12.74
CA ALA A 180 -0.09 -13.42 13.43
C ALA A 180 1.10 -13.58 12.47
N MET A 181 0.87 -13.99 11.21
CA MET A 181 1.89 -14.01 10.18
C MET A 181 2.29 -12.59 9.73
N GLY A 182 1.38 -11.63 9.94
CA GLY A 182 1.54 -10.25 9.53
C GLY A 182 1.64 -10.08 8.02
N ARG A 183 2.05 -8.87 7.64
CA ARG A 183 2.23 -8.48 6.25
C ARG A 183 3.42 -9.18 5.61
N THR A 184 3.23 -9.64 4.38
CA THR A 184 4.30 -10.23 3.56
C THR A 184 4.37 -9.54 2.20
N GLU A 185 5.56 -9.43 1.64
CA GLU A 185 5.78 -8.81 0.33
C GLU A 185 6.79 -9.59 -0.52
N ALA A 186 6.69 -9.47 -1.83
CA ALA A 186 7.69 -9.89 -2.79
C ALA A 186 7.81 -8.89 -3.94
N THR A 187 8.93 -8.92 -4.64
CA THR A 187 9.22 -8.01 -5.76
C THR A 187 9.39 -8.84 -7.01
N VAL A 188 8.69 -8.50 -8.08
CA VAL A 188 8.99 -8.99 -9.42
C VAL A 188 10.03 -8.05 -10.04
N PRO A 189 11.29 -8.49 -10.26
CA PRO A 189 12.33 -7.63 -10.78
C PRO A 189 12.01 -7.14 -12.19
N TYR A 190 12.38 -5.91 -12.54
CA TYR A 190 12.11 -5.34 -13.87
C TYR A 190 12.69 -6.20 -15.00
N GLU A 191 13.84 -6.85 -14.78
CA GLU A 191 14.51 -7.72 -15.75
C GLU A 191 13.67 -8.98 -16.06
N ARG A 192 12.84 -9.43 -15.11
CA ARG A 192 11.93 -10.56 -15.28
C ARG A 192 10.58 -10.17 -15.87
N MET A 193 10.23 -8.88 -15.85
CA MET A 193 8.91 -8.42 -16.29
C MET A 193 8.69 -8.57 -17.79
N GLY A 194 9.73 -8.70 -18.62
CA GLY A 194 9.57 -9.07 -20.04
C GLY A 194 8.58 -8.20 -20.84
N GLY A 195 8.44 -6.92 -20.50
CA GLY A 195 7.47 -6.01 -21.13
C GLY A 195 6.03 -6.09 -20.59
N LEU A 196 5.79 -6.84 -19.50
CA LEU A 196 4.49 -6.94 -18.84
C LEU A 196 4.02 -5.62 -18.23
N LEU A 197 4.92 -4.68 -17.97
CA LEU A 197 4.64 -3.36 -17.41
C LEU A 197 4.71 -2.28 -18.48
N LYS A 198 3.62 -1.56 -18.71
CA LYS A 198 3.55 -0.41 -19.61
C LYS A 198 3.31 0.86 -18.82
N LEU A 199 4.35 1.58 -18.44
CA LEU A 199 4.18 2.87 -17.76
C LEU A 199 4.26 3.98 -18.80
N ASN A 200 3.12 4.49 -19.26
CA ASN A 200 3.09 5.67 -20.14
C ASN A 200 3.22 6.94 -19.31
N GLY A 201 4.37 7.14 -18.66
CA GLY A 201 4.80 8.50 -18.34
C GLY A 201 5.06 9.21 -19.67
N SER A 202 4.52 10.39 -19.90
CA SER A 202 4.65 11.08 -21.20
C SER A 202 6.10 11.01 -21.76
N GLY A 203 6.27 10.17 -22.80
CA GLY A 203 7.54 9.80 -23.42
C GLY A 203 8.38 8.79 -22.64
N LEU A 204 8.43 7.51 -23.06
CA LEU A 204 9.49 6.59 -22.64
C LEU A 204 10.39 6.19 -23.81
N THR A 205 11.69 6.24 -23.56
CA THR A 205 12.68 5.32 -24.11
C THR A 205 13.46 4.83 -22.88
N ALA A 206 13.68 3.52 -22.77
CA ALA A 206 14.47 2.94 -21.68
C ALA A 206 15.90 3.48 -21.77
N ILE A 207 16.43 4.00 -20.67
CA ILE A 207 17.87 4.26 -20.53
C ILE A 207 18.36 3.50 -19.30
N ASP A 208 19.27 2.58 -19.56
CA ASP A 208 20.12 1.90 -18.58
C ASP A 208 21.01 2.95 -17.90
N ASN A 209 20.86 3.12 -16.59
CA ASN A 209 21.71 3.99 -15.77
C ASN A 209 22.69 3.19 -14.90
N SER A 210 23.21 2.06 -15.40
CA SER A 210 24.53 1.64 -14.99
C SER A 210 25.54 2.66 -15.52
N GLN A 211 26.39 3.19 -14.64
CA GLN A 211 27.34 4.29 -14.83
C GLN A 211 26.77 5.70 -14.55
N ASN A 212 26.73 6.07 -13.27
CA ASN A 212 27.28 7.34 -12.79
C ASN A 212 27.61 7.19 -11.29
N GLN A 213 28.89 6.90 -11.03
CA GLN A 213 29.57 7.23 -9.77
C GLN A 213 30.09 8.66 -9.87
#